data_AF-A0A6J5FLZ9-F1
#
_entry.id   AF-A0A6J5FLZ9-F1
#
_cell.length_a   1.000
_cell.length_b   1.000
_cell.length_c   1.000
_cell.angle_alpha   90.00
_cell.angle_beta   90.00
_cell.angle_gamma   90.00
#
_symmetry.space_group_name_H-M   'P 1'
#
loop_
_entity.id
_entity.type
_entity.pdbx_description
1 polymer ?
#
loop_
_entity_poly.entity_id
_entity_poly.type
_entity_poly.pdbx_seq_one_letter_code
_entity_poly.pdbx_strand_id
1 'polypeptide(L)' 'MSDDLIALARTAGLTIKLDAVIGNQQYSSVSGSLDALQRFAEAYSNAQRDGQPPKQNN' A
#
# COMPACT_ATOMS: atom_id res chain seq x y z
N MET A 1 3.30 -5.11 -7.58
CA MET A 1 2.97 -3.66 -7.60
C MET A 1 1.69 -3.39 -6.85
N SER A 2 0.50 -3.80 -7.32
CA SER A 2 -0.76 -3.60 -6.59
C SER A 2 -0.93 -4.52 -5.37
N ASP A 3 -0.45 -5.77 -5.44
CA ASP A 3 -0.60 -6.75 -4.34
C ASP A 3 0.18 -6.35 -3.08
N ASP A 4 1.43 -5.88 -3.21
CA ASP A 4 2.24 -5.35 -2.10
C ASP A 4 1.55 -4.20 -1.36
N LEU A 5 0.92 -3.28 -2.10
CA LEU A 5 0.23 -2.14 -1.51
C LEU A 5 -0.99 -2.60 -0.71
N ILE A 6 -1.73 -3.59 -1.21
CA ILE A 6 -2.87 -4.19 -0.53
C ILE A 6 -2.42 -4.98 0.71
N ALA A 7 -1.30 -5.69 0.64
CA ALA A 7 -0.71 -6.40 1.78
C ALA A 7 -0.27 -5.43 2.88
N LEU A 8 0.34 -4.30 2.51
CA LEU A 8 0.69 -3.21 3.43
C LEU A 8 -0.55 -2.61 4.09
N ALA A 9 -1.60 -2.32 3.33
CA ALA A 9 -2.86 -1.80 3.87
C ALA A 9 -3.50 -2.77 4.87
N ARG A 10 -3.52 -4.08 4.56
CA ARG A 10 -4.03 -5.11 5.47
C ARG A 10 -3.23 -5.19 6.76
N THR A 11 -1.90 -5.16 6.66
CA THR A 11 -0.99 -5.24 7.82
C THR A 11 -1.14 -4.01 8.72
N ALA A 12 -1.40 -2.84 8.14
CA ALA A 12 -1.66 -1.61 8.87
C ALA A 12 -3.05 -1.56 9.54
N GLY A 13 -3.91 -2.57 9.32
CA GLY A 13 -5.25 -2.66 9.89
C GLY A 13 -6.32 -1.92 9.08
N LEU A 14 -6.04 -1.56 7.83
CA LEU A 14 -7.04 -1.03 6.92
C LEU A 14 -7.92 -2.17 6.38
N THR A 15 -9.20 -1.86 6.16
CA THR A 15 -10.15 -2.75 5.49
C THR A 15 -10.12 -2.49 4.00
N ILE A 16 -9.96 -3.56 3.21
CA ILE A 16 -9.95 -3.51 1.75
C ILE A 16 -11.21 -4.19 1.25
N LYS A 17 -12.02 -3.46 0.49
CA LYS A 17 -13.22 -3.98 -0.18
C LYS A 17 -13.01 -3.96 -1.68
N LEU A 18 -13.13 -5.12 -2.34
CA LEU A 18 -13.22 -5.20 -3.79
C LEU A 18 -14.58 -4.68 -4.24
N ASP A 19 -14.60 -3.61 -5.02
CA ASP A 19 -15.82 -2.98 -5.50
C ASP A 19 -16.19 -3.48 -6.91
N ALA A 20 -15.22 -3.57 -7.82
CA ALA A 20 -15.44 -4.09 -9.17
C ALA A 20 -14.18 -4.71 -9.79
N VAL A 21 -14.38 -5.61 -10.75
CA VAL A 21 -13.32 -6.08 -11.66
C VAL A 21 -13.80 -5.82 -13.08
N ILE A 22 -13.05 -5.00 -13.82
CA ILE A 22 -13.35 -4.66 -15.20
C ILE A 22 -12.16 -5.09 -16.05
N GLY A 23 -12.36 -6.16 -16.83
CA GLY A 23 -11.27 -6.83 -17.53
C GLY A 23 -10.22 -7.35 -16.54
N ASN A 24 -8.98 -6.92 -16.71
CA ASN A 24 -7.87 -7.26 -15.81
C ASN A 24 -7.64 -6.23 -14.69
N GLN A 25 -8.52 -5.23 -14.58
CA GLN A 25 -8.35 -4.13 -13.63
C GLN A 25 -9.27 -4.31 -12.43
N GLN A 26 -8.68 -4.29 -11.24
CA GLN A 26 -9.38 -4.46 -9.98
C GLN A 26 -9.53 -3.12 -9.27
N TYR A 27 -10.77 -2.79 -8.89
CA TYR A 27 -11.11 -1.57 -8.17
C TYR A 27 -11.42 -1.92 -6.73
N SER A 28 -10.62 -1.40 -5.80
CA SER A 28 -10.82 -1.65 -4.37
C SER A 28 -10.90 -0.33 -3.60
N SER A 29 -11.85 -0.26 -2.67
CA SER A 29 -11.93 0.80 -1.68
C SER A 29 -11.15 0.38 -0.44
N VAL A 30 -10.41 1.33 0.14
CA VAL A 30 -9.67 1.13 1.39
C VAL A 30 -10.26 2.05 2.45
N SER A 31 -10.56 1.52 3.63
CA SER A 31 -11.20 2.28 4.70
C SER A 31 -10.70 1.82 6.06
N GLY A 32 -10.64 2.73 7.02
CA GLY A 32 -10.18 2.44 8.38
C GLY A 32 -10.01 3.71 9.20
N SER A 33 -9.51 3.56 10.43
CA SER A 33 -9.22 4.67 11.32
C SER A 33 -8.00 5.47 10.87
N LEU A 34 -7.89 6.72 11.34
CA LEU A 34 -6.73 7.59 11.03
C LEU A 34 -5.40 7.00 11.51
N ASP A 35 -5.39 6.32 12.67
CA ASP A 35 -4.22 5.60 13.19
C ASP A 35 -3.76 4.48 12.23
N ALA A 36 -4.68 3.71 11.66
CA ALA A 36 -4.35 2.69 10.67
C ALA A 36 -3.78 3.30 9.37
N LEU A 37 -4.29 4.46 8.95
CA LEU A 37 -3.75 5.21 7.81
C LEU A 37 -2.31 5.70 8.09
N GLN A 38 -2.05 6.19 9.31
CA GLN A 38 -0.71 6.61 9.71
C GLN A 38 0.28 5.44 9.65
N ARG A 39 -0.06 4.30 10.26
CA ARG A 39 0.78 3.08 10.23
C ARG A 39 1.06 2.61 8.80
N PHE A 40 0.06 2.68 7.94
CA PHE A 40 0.22 2.36 6.52
C PHE A 40 1.23 3.30 5.83
N ALA A 41 1.11 4.61 6.05
CA ALA A 41 2.01 5.60 5.44
C ALA A 41 3.47 5.42 5.91
N GLU A 42 3.68 5.10 7.18
CA GLU A 42 4.99 4.79 7.74
C GLU A 42 5.58 3.53 7.10
N ALA A 43 4.81 2.44 7.07
CA ALA A 43 5.24 1.19 6.46
C ALA A 43 5.52 1.32 4.96
N TYR A 44 4.69 2.09 4.23
CA TYR A 44 4.90 2.38 2.81
C TYR A 44 6.20 3.17 2.60
N SER A 45 6.43 4.21 3.40
CA SER A 45 7.66 5.01 3.33
C SER A 45 8.90 4.16 3.62
N ASN A 46 8.81 3.21 4.56
CA ASN A 46 9.91 2.32 4.89
C ASN A 46 10.20 1.32 3.76
N ALA A 47 9.16 0.74 3.15
CA ALA A 47 9.29 -0.15 2.00
C ALA A 47 9.92 0.55 0.78
N GLN A 48 9.58 1.83 0.54
CA GLN A 48 10.18 2.62 -0.53
C GLN A 48 11.68 2.90 -0.29
N ARG A 49 12.09 3.08 0.96
CA ARG A 49 13.51 3.29 1.31
C ARG A 49 14.32 2.01 1.14
N ASP A 50 13.77 0.86 1.51
CA ASP A 50 14.43 -0.44 1.38
C ASP A 50 14.58 -0.86 -0.10
N GLY A 51 13.65 -0.43 -0.96
CA GLY A 51 13.68 -0.65 -2.40
C GLY A 51 14.44 0.39 -3.24
N GLN A 52 15.01 1.44 -2.62
CA GLN A 52 15.75 2.48 -3.34
C GLN A 52 17.18 2.00 -3.66
N PRO A 53 17.55 1.76 -4.93
CA PRO A 53 18.95 1.49 -5.27
C PRO A 53 19.80 2.69 -4.83
N PRO A 54 21.03 2.46 -4.33
CA PRO A 54 21.89 3.52 -3.84
C PRO A 54 21.99 4.60 -4.92
N LYS A 55 21.77 5.86 -4.54
CA LYS A 55 22.00 6.99 -5.44
C LYS A 55 23.46 6.93 -5.90
N GLN A 56 23.68 6.44 -7.12
CA GLN A 56 24.98 6.39 -7.75
C GLN A 56 25.35 7.84 -8.09
N ASN A 57 26.12 8.44 -7.18
CA ASN A 57 26.73 9.76 -7.31
C ASN A 57 27.81 9.68 -8.40
N ASN A 58 27.74 10.57 -9.40
CA ASN A 58 28.78 10.85 -10.38
C ASN A 58 29.30 12.29 -10.19
#